data_AF-A0A926HCC6-F1
#
_entry.id   AF-A0A926HCC6-F1
#
_cell.length_a   1.000
_cell.length_b   1.000
_cell.length_c   1.000
_cell.angle_alpha   90.00
_cell.angle_beta   90.00
_cell.angle_gamma   90.00
#
_symmetry.space_group_name_H-M   'P 1'
#
loop_
_entity.id
_entity.type
_entity.pdbx_description
1 polymer ?
#
loop_
_entity_poly.entity_id
_entity_poly.type
_entity_poly.pdbx_seq_one_letter_code
_entity_poly.pdbx_strand_id
1 'polypeptide(L)'
;MSEYDPAISALAASGADMVRLARLLADTRSQLQHDALYIFQASGGIGSGGKRRTTRTLLAFETPDSALLFAQRNQLHDDSVSPRLRRLTLTQLLLAMVRDPGIGGLLIVRDGDEYVAGRMPEGLLVERASLF
;
A
#
# COMPACT_ATOMS: atom_id res chain seq x y z
N MET A 1 8.98 24.87 -5.83
CA MET A 1 10.26 24.32 -5.36
C MET A 1 10.20 22.83 -5.60
N SER A 2 10.95 22.32 -6.58
CA SER A 2 10.99 20.89 -6.87
C SER A 2 11.82 20.20 -5.80
N GLU A 3 11.16 19.77 -4.72
CA GLU A 3 11.76 18.88 -3.75
C GLU A 3 12.13 17.58 -4.47
N TYR A 4 13.44 17.30 -4.47
CA TYR A 4 13.99 16.06 -4.98
C TYR A 4 13.47 14.95 -4.07
N ASP A 5 12.42 14.25 -4.48
CA ASP A 5 11.77 13.24 -3.65
C ASP A 5 12.80 12.13 -3.34
N PRO A 6 13.23 11.97 -2.08
CA PRO A 6 14.29 11.04 -1.73
C PRO A 6 13.89 9.58 -1.99
N ALA A 7 12.59 9.29 -2.09
CA ALA A 7 12.11 7.97 -2.43
C ALA A 7 12.27 7.68 -3.93
N ILE A 8 12.11 8.67 -4.82
CA ILE A 8 12.44 8.53 -6.26
C ILE A 8 13.93 8.19 -6.44
N SER A 9 14.82 8.92 -5.75
CA SER A 9 16.26 8.65 -5.82
C SER A 9 16.61 7.25 -5.30
N ALA A 10 15.97 6.81 -4.21
CA ALA A 10 16.17 5.48 -3.66
C ALA A 10 15.61 4.37 -4.57
N LEU A 11 14.51 4.63 -5.28
CA LEU A 11 13.98 3.72 -6.31
C LEU A 11 14.94 3.60 -7.49
N ALA A 12 15.51 4.70 -7.97
CA ALA A 12 16.53 4.68 -9.02
C ALA A 12 17.75 3.82 -8.63
N ALA A 13 18.21 3.95 -7.39
CA ALA A 13 19.35 3.18 -6.87
C ALA A 13 19.07 1.68 -6.68
N SER A 14 17.79 1.28 -6.68
CA SER A 14 17.38 -0.11 -6.43
C SER A 14 17.40 -1.02 -7.67
N GLY A 15 17.70 -0.46 -8.84
CA GLY A 15 17.68 -1.17 -10.12
C GLY A 15 16.30 -1.23 -10.78
N ALA A 16 15.32 -0.46 -10.30
CA ALA A 16 14.04 -0.30 -10.95
C ALA A 16 14.19 0.42 -12.31
N ASP A 17 13.47 -0.01 -13.34
CA ASP A 17 13.47 0.67 -14.63
C ASP A 17 12.78 2.04 -14.53
N MET A 18 13.54 3.12 -14.68
CA MET A 18 13.05 4.48 -14.42
C MET A 18 11.98 4.94 -15.41
N VAL A 19 12.02 4.48 -16.67
CA VAL A 19 11.01 4.86 -17.67
C VAL A 19 9.69 4.14 -17.37
N ARG A 20 9.77 2.85 -17.04
CA ARG A 20 8.63 2.04 -16.61
C ARG A 20 8.04 2.57 -15.30
N LEU A 21 8.88 2.90 -14.33
CA LEU A 21 8.46 3.48 -13.05
C LEU A 21 7.76 4.83 -13.24
N ALA A 22 8.30 5.72 -14.08
CA ALA A 22 7.67 7.01 -14.36
C ALA A 22 6.29 6.84 -15.02
N ARG A 23 6.16 5.90 -15.97
CA ARG A 23 4.86 5.57 -16.59
C ARG A 23 3.89 4.97 -15.58
N LEU A 24 4.34 4.03 -14.76
CA LEU A 24 3.53 3.40 -13.72
C LEU A 24 3.03 4.43 -12.72
N LEU A 25 3.91 5.33 -12.26
CA LEU A 25 3.55 6.41 -11.34
C LEU A 25 2.52 7.36 -11.98
N ALA A 26 2.72 7.74 -13.25
CA ALA A 26 1.80 8.63 -13.95
C ALA A 26 0.43 7.98 -14.16
N ASP A 27 0.40 6.73 -14.62
CA ASP A 27 -0.83 5.96 -14.83
C ASP A 27 -1.58 5.75 -13.51
N THR A 28 -0.88 5.28 -12.48
CA THR A 28 -1.47 5.08 -11.14
C THR A 28 -2.03 6.40 -10.62
N ARG A 29 -1.24 7.49 -10.62
CA ARG A 29 -1.71 8.81 -10.14
C ARG A 29 -2.92 9.33 -10.92
N SER A 30 -3.01 9.07 -12.22
CA SER A 30 -4.17 9.51 -13.01
C SER A 30 -5.48 8.82 -12.60
N GLN A 31 -5.38 7.67 -11.95
CA GLN A 31 -6.52 6.91 -11.42
C GLN A 31 -6.83 7.24 -9.96
N LEU A 32 -5.94 7.94 -9.26
CA LEU A 32 -6.15 8.30 -7.85
C LEU A 32 -6.90 9.62 -7.74
N GLN A 33 -7.82 9.68 -6.78
CA GLN A 33 -8.50 10.91 -6.40
C GLN A 33 -7.63 11.76 -5.45
N HIS A 34 -6.72 11.11 -4.73
CA HIS A 34 -5.86 11.74 -3.73
C HIS A 34 -4.39 11.31 -3.88
N ASP A 35 -3.45 12.25 -3.72
CA ASP A 35 -2.00 11.96 -3.77
C ASP A 35 -1.49 11.33 -2.45
N ALA A 36 -2.23 11.52 -1.36
CA ALA A 36 -1.95 10.92 -0.07
C ALA A 36 -2.71 9.61 0.10
N LEU A 37 -1.98 8.57 0.50
CA LEU A 37 -2.51 7.26 0.78
C LEU A 37 -2.32 6.91 2.25
N TYR A 38 -3.26 6.14 2.80
CA TYR A 38 -3.29 5.77 4.19
C TYR A 38 -3.05 4.27 4.33
N ILE A 39 -2.07 3.88 5.14
CA ILE A 39 -1.84 2.47 5.46
C ILE A 39 -2.18 2.22 6.92
N PHE A 40 -2.74 1.04 7.17
CA PHE A 40 -2.97 0.53 8.51
C PHE A 40 -1.77 -0.30 8.96
N GLN A 41 -1.17 0.08 10.10
CA GLN A 41 -0.14 -0.74 10.74
C GLN A 41 -0.77 -1.55 11.88
N ALA A 42 -1.06 -2.83 11.64
CA ALA A 42 -1.49 -3.74 12.70
C ALA A 42 -0.34 -4.03 13.66
N SER A 43 -0.56 -3.82 14.96
CA SER A 43 0.39 -4.15 16.03
C SER A 43 0.35 -5.65 16.30
N GLY A 44 0.81 -6.44 15.33
CA GLY A 44 0.72 -7.90 15.39
C GLY A 44 0.27 -8.41 14.04
N GLY A 45 1.07 -9.28 13.43
CA GLY A 45 0.77 -9.85 12.13
C GLY A 45 -0.47 -10.74 12.19
N ILE A 46 -1.65 -10.17 11.95
CA ILE A 46 -2.85 -10.93 11.65
C ILE A 46 -2.74 -11.39 10.19
N GLY A 47 -1.78 -12.28 9.96
CA GLY A 47 -1.74 -13.14 8.78
C GLY A 47 -2.42 -14.44 9.17
N SER A 48 -3.75 -14.51 8.97
CA SER A 48 -4.44 -15.81 9.02
C SER A 48 -4.03 -16.59 7.77
N GLY A 49 -2.96 -17.38 7.89
CA GLY A 49 -2.39 -18.13 6.77
C GLY A 49 -1.09 -18.78 7.17
N GLY A 50 -1.19 -20.00 7.71
CA GLY A 50 -0.05 -20.78 8.17
C GLY A 50 1.08 -20.89 7.15
N LYS A 51 2.31 -20.73 7.65
CA LYS A 51 3.52 -21.44 7.20
C LYS A 51 3.62 -21.70 5.68
N ARG A 52 3.57 -20.63 4.87
CA ARG A 52 4.13 -20.59 3.52
C ARG A 52 4.75 -19.20 3.33
N ARG A 53 5.88 -19.12 2.62
CA ARG A 53 6.52 -17.86 2.18
C ARG A 53 5.63 -17.14 1.15
N THR A 54 4.36 -16.90 1.48
CA THR A 54 3.44 -16.15 0.63
C THR A 54 3.86 -14.69 0.71
N THR A 55 4.13 -14.10 -0.44
CA THR A 55 4.30 -12.66 -0.58
C THR A 55 3.04 -11.98 -0.04
N ARG A 56 3.24 -10.91 0.73
CA ARG A 56 2.18 -10.11 1.33
C ARG A 56 1.79 -8.99 0.37
N THR A 57 0.53 -8.59 0.42
CA THR A 57 0.02 -7.41 -0.30
C THR A 57 -0.17 -6.28 0.71
N LEU A 58 0.42 -5.12 0.43
CA LEU A 58 0.14 -3.90 1.17
C LEU A 58 -1.22 -3.36 0.76
N LEU A 59 -2.03 -2.96 1.74
CA LEU A 59 -3.28 -2.25 1.50
C LEU A 59 -3.07 -0.76 1.78
N ALA A 60 -3.39 0.07 0.80
CA ALA A 60 -3.36 1.52 0.91
C ALA A 60 -4.73 2.08 0.55
N PHE A 61 -5.24 3.01 1.34
CA PHE A 61 -6.58 3.59 1.19
C PHE A 61 -6.46 5.06 0.79
N GLU A 62 -7.37 5.53 -0.05
CA GLU A 62 -7.38 6.94 -0.48
C GLU A 62 -7.87 7.89 0.62
N THR A 63 -8.67 7.39 1.58
CA THR A 63 -9.20 8.16 2.71
C THR A 63 -8.86 7.50 4.06
N PRO A 64 -8.68 8.28 5.13
CA PRO A 64 -8.42 7.73 6.47
C PRO A 64 -9.64 6.96 7.00
N ASP A 65 -10.85 7.43 6.72
CA ASP A 65 -12.10 6.79 7.13
C ASP A 65 -12.25 5.39 6.53
N SER A 66 -11.95 5.23 5.23
CA SER A 66 -11.94 3.92 4.56
C SER A 66 -10.96 2.94 5.23
N ALA A 67 -9.76 3.39 5.57
CA ALA A 67 -8.78 2.56 6.26
C ALA A 67 -9.23 2.12 7.65
N LEU A 68 -9.85 3.04 8.42
CA LEU A 68 -10.35 2.76 9.75
C LEU A 68 -11.56 1.82 9.72
N LEU A 69 -12.48 2.03 8.79
CA LEU A 69 -13.66 1.20 8.62
C LEU A 69 -13.28 -0.22 8.20
N PHE A 70 -12.31 -0.37 7.29
CA PHE A 70 -11.74 -1.67 6.95
C PHE A 70 -11.13 -2.37 8.18
N ALA A 71 -10.35 -1.64 8.98
CA ALA A 71 -9.71 -2.19 10.17
C ALA A 71 -10.73 -2.62 11.25
N GLN A 72 -11.76 -1.82 11.48
CA GLN A 72 -12.86 -2.15 12.40
C GLN A 72 -13.60 -3.41 11.96
N ARG A 73 -14.00 -3.49 10.68
CA ARG A 73 -14.75 -4.64 10.16
C ARG A 73 -13.96 -5.94 10.16
N ASN A 74 -12.64 -5.85 10.01
CA ASN A 74 -11.75 -7.01 10.06
C ASN A 74 -11.14 -7.25 11.45
N GLN A 75 -11.59 -6.53 12.48
CA GLN A 75 -11.11 -6.67 13.86
C GLN A 75 -9.57 -6.58 13.95
N LEU A 76 -8.96 -5.71 13.13
CA LEU A 76 -7.51 -5.53 13.07
C LEU A 76 -6.97 -4.60 14.16
N HIS A 77 -7.87 -4.08 15.01
CA HIS A 77 -7.51 -3.36 16.23
C HIS A 77 -7.47 -4.34 17.40
N ASP A 78 -6.40 -4.28 18.19
CA ASP A 78 -6.40 -4.88 19.52
C ASP A 78 -7.01 -3.85 20.48
N ASP A 79 -7.89 -4.28 21.39
CA ASP A 79 -8.52 -3.41 22.40
C ASP A 79 -7.48 -2.67 23.26
N SER A 80 -6.24 -3.18 23.31
CA SER A 80 -5.14 -2.60 24.09
C SER A 80 -4.30 -1.56 23.32
N VAL A 81 -4.43 -1.46 22.00
CA VAL A 81 -3.57 -0.59 21.16
C VAL A 81 -4.39 0.11 20.08
N SER A 82 -4.53 1.44 20.20
CA SER A 82 -5.14 2.25 19.14
C SER A 82 -4.47 1.98 17.78
N PRO A 83 -5.25 1.74 16.72
CA PRO A 83 -4.71 1.48 15.41
C PRO A 83 -3.84 2.63 14.91
N ARG A 84 -2.63 2.32 14.42
CA ARG A 84 -1.72 3.34 13.88
C ARG A 84 -1.92 3.49 12.39
N LEU A 85 -2.60 4.56 12.01
CA LEU A 85 -2.72 4.99 10.63
C LEU A 85 -1.48 5.82 10.25
N ARG A 86 -0.87 5.51 9.10
CA ARG A 86 0.22 6.33 8.54
C ARG A 86 -0.19 6.88 7.18
N ARG A 87 0.08 8.16 6.96
CA ARG A 87 -0.05 8.83 5.66
C ARG A 87 1.26 8.70 4.88
N LEU A 88 1.21 8.14 3.69
CA LEU A 88 2.35 7.93 2.80
C LEU A 88 2.01 8.37 1.38
N THR A 89 3.03 8.71 0.60
CA THR A 89 2.88 8.94 -0.85
C THR A 89 3.03 7.63 -1.62
N LEU A 90 2.52 7.58 -2.85
CA LEU A 90 2.68 6.43 -3.73
C LEU A 90 4.16 6.01 -3.88
N THR A 91 5.06 6.97 -4.08
CA THR A 91 6.50 6.71 -4.20
C THR A 91 7.08 6.02 -2.96
N GLN A 92 6.67 6.45 -1.76
CA GLN A 92 7.13 5.83 -0.50
C GLN A 92 6.64 4.39 -0.37
N LEU A 93 5.42 4.10 -0.84
CA LEU A 93 4.87 2.74 -0.83
C LEU A 93 5.58 1.84 -1.84
N LEU A 94 5.85 2.32 -3.05
CA LEU A 94 6.63 1.57 -4.03
C LEU A 94 8.06 1.30 -3.53
N LEU A 95 8.68 2.29 -2.88
CA LEU A 95 9.98 2.08 -2.25
C LEU A 95 9.92 1.04 -1.13
N ALA A 96 8.87 1.04 -0.32
CA ALA A 96 8.66 0.02 0.70
C ALA A 96 8.52 -1.38 0.08
N MET A 97 7.79 -1.51 -1.05
CA MET A 97 7.78 -2.74 -1.82
C MET A 97 9.19 -3.12 -2.21
N VAL A 98 9.96 -2.27 -2.91
CA VAL A 98 11.31 -2.63 -3.36
C VAL A 98 12.22 -3.07 -2.22
N ARG A 99 12.20 -2.37 -1.08
CA ARG A 99 13.03 -2.64 0.10
C ARG A 99 12.69 -3.96 0.80
N ASP A 100 11.42 -4.36 0.81
CA ASP A 100 10.99 -5.60 1.47
C ASP A 100 10.55 -6.65 0.43
N PRO A 101 11.35 -7.69 0.16
CA PRO A 101 11.00 -8.73 -0.81
C PRO A 101 9.81 -9.60 -0.36
N GLY A 102 9.39 -9.50 0.90
CA GLY A 102 8.18 -10.12 1.41
C GLY A 102 6.91 -9.45 0.91
N ILE A 103 7.00 -8.27 0.28
CA ILE A 103 5.87 -7.54 -0.29
C ILE A 103 5.82 -7.76 -1.80
N GLY A 104 4.81 -8.50 -2.25
CA GLY A 104 4.60 -8.84 -3.66
C GLY A 104 3.68 -7.90 -4.42
N GLY A 105 2.86 -7.11 -3.71
CA GLY A 105 1.91 -6.19 -4.34
C GLY A 105 1.49 -5.06 -3.41
N LEU A 106 0.97 -4.00 -4.01
CA LEU A 106 0.31 -2.88 -3.37
C LEU A 106 -1.10 -2.78 -3.96
N LEU A 107 -2.13 -3.01 -3.14
CA LEU A 107 -3.51 -2.76 -3.52
C LEU A 107 -3.92 -1.39 -3.00
N ILE A 108 -4.26 -0.50 -3.92
CA ILE A 108 -4.84 0.81 -3.62
C ILE A 108 -6.36 0.66 -3.65
N VAL A 109 -6.95 0.73 -2.47
CA VAL A 109 -8.37 0.54 -2.21
C VAL A 109 -9.12 1.83 -2.52
N ARG A 110 -10.13 1.72 -3.38
CA ARG A 110 -10.97 2.85 -3.79
C ARG A 110 -12.03 3.14 -2.73
N ASP A 111 -12.39 4.42 -2.60
CA ASP A 111 -13.46 4.85 -1.71
C ASP A 111 -14.84 4.43 -2.28
N GLY A 112 -15.75 3.98 -1.40
CA GLY A 112 -17.11 3.57 -1.78
C GLY A 112 -17.36 2.05 -1.87
N ASP A 113 -16.36 1.22 -1.60
CA ASP A 113 -16.51 -0.24 -1.62
C ASP A 113 -17.25 -0.77 -0.36
N GLU A 114 -18.17 -1.73 -0.54
CA GLU A 114 -18.74 -2.47 0.58
C GLU A 114 -17.70 -3.46 1.14
N TYR A 115 -17.03 -3.06 2.22
CA TYR A 115 -16.07 -3.92 2.89
C TYR A 115 -16.74 -5.16 3.49
N VAL A 116 -16.54 -6.33 2.89
CA VAL A 116 -16.96 -7.61 3.46
C VAL A 116 -15.84 -8.17 4.34
N ALA A 117 -16.15 -8.50 5.59
CA ALA A 117 -15.18 -9.05 6.54
C ALA A 117 -14.54 -10.33 5.98
N GLY A 118 -13.20 -10.44 6.07
CA GLY A 118 -12.45 -11.58 5.56
C GLY A 118 -12.26 -11.62 4.03
N ARG A 119 -12.76 -10.63 3.29
CA ARG A 119 -12.54 -10.50 1.84
C ARG A 119 -11.54 -9.37 1.55
N MET A 120 -10.69 -9.59 0.54
CA MET A 120 -9.82 -8.54 0.03
C MET A 120 -10.69 -7.48 -0.69
N PRO A 121 -10.52 -6.19 -0.38
CA PRO A 121 -11.30 -5.13 -1.01
C PRO A 121 -10.97 -5.01 -2.49
N GLU A 122 -11.85 -4.40 -3.28
CA GLU A 122 -11.55 -4.07 -4.66
C GLU A 122 -10.63 -2.83 -4.73
N GLY A 123 -9.88 -2.71 -5.84
CA GLY A 123 -8.92 -1.63 -5.97
C GLY A 123 -7.95 -1.81 -7.13
N LEU A 124 -7.01 -0.88 -7.21
CA LEU A 124 -5.92 -0.90 -8.18
C LEU A 124 -4.74 -1.69 -7.61
N LEU A 125 -4.47 -2.87 -8.18
CA LEU A 125 -3.33 -3.69 -7.79
C LEU A 125 -2.08 -3.31 -8.60
N VAL A 126 -1.04 -2.90 -7.90
CA VAL A 126 0.31 -2.72 -8.44
C VAL A 126 1.18 -3.89 -7.99
N GLU A 127 1.59 -4.73 -8.93
CA GLU A 127 2.47 -5.87 -8.66
C GLU A 127 3.94 -5.44 -8.58
N ARG A 128 4.71 -6.06 -7.70
CA ARG A 128 6.16 -5.80 -7.58
C ARG A 128 6.89 -6.08 -8.90
N ALA A 129 6.45 -7.08 -9.65
CA ALA A 129 7.04 -7.44 -10.94
C ALA A 129 7.00 -6.29 -11.95
N SER A 130 6.04 -5.36 -11.83
CA SER A 130 5.93 -4.18 -12.69
C SER A 130 6.98 -3.10 -12.40
N LEU A 131 7.77 -3.25 -11.32
CA LEU A 131 8.83 -2.32 -10.93
C LEU A 131 10.20 -2.65 -11.56
N PHE A 132 10.36 -3.85 -12.15
CA PHE A 132 11.60 -4.35 -12.72
C PHE A 132 11.44 -4.74 -14.19
#